data_AF-A0AA88HRY2-F1
#
_entry.id   AF-A0AA88HRY2-F1
#
_cell.length_a   1.000
_cell.length_b   1.000
_cell.length_c   1.000
_cell.angle_alpha   90.00
_cell.angle_beta   90.00
_cell.angle_gamma   90.00
#
_symmetry.space_group_name_H-M   'P 1'
#
loop_
_entity.id
_entity.type
_entity.pdbx_description
1 polymer ?
#
loop_
_entity_poly.entity_id
_entity_poly.type
_entity_poly.pdbx_seq_one_letter_code
_entity_poly.pdbx_strand_id
1 'polypeptide(L)'
;MHIGQTRKKELVLKEMNHYRWDIVGFSETHLPSAGIERINDIALITSGRSDGVHRQGVGFLLSKRTKQSLLADHPVSERIITIRLKGTIANMTIIQVTPQTRPRMIKKPKNSTANSNTLLTQLPRKMFCS
;
A
#
# COMPACT_ATOMS: atom_id res chain seq x y z
N MET A 1 -19.48 -1.60 -8.42
CA MET A 1 -18.40 -2.58 -8.18
C MET A 1 -18.18 -3.38 -9.46
N HIS A 2 -17.03 -3.23 -10.13
CA HIS A 2 -16.76 -3.81 -11.47
C HIS A 2 -16.33 -5.29 -11.38
N ILE A 3 -17.04 -6.16 -12.08
CA ILE A 3 -16.89 -7.64 -12.14
C ILE A 3 -15.45 -8.12 -12.47
N GLY A 4 -14.65 -7.29 -13.16
CA GLY A 4 -13.27 -7.62 -13.54
C GLY A 4 -12.23 -7.53 -12.40
N GLN A 5 -12.50 -6.76 -11.34
CA GLN A 5 -11.56 -6.65 -10.21
C GLN A 5 -11.68 -7.82 -9.23
N THR A 6 -12.86 -8.46 -9.18
CA THR A 6 -13.16 -9.56 -8.24
C THR A 6 -12.31 -10.81 -8.51
N ARG A 7 -12.20 -11.24 -9.78
CA ARG A 7 -11.40 -12.44 -10.13
C ARG A 7 -9.90 -12.30 -9.81
N LYS A 8 -9.33 -11.11 -9.99
CA LYS A 8 -7.92 -10.85 -9.68
C LYS A 8 -7.66 -10.88 -8.17
N LYS A 9 -8.59 -10.34 -7.37
CA LYS A 9 -8.54 -10.41 -5.90
C LYS A 9 -8.57 -11.87 -5.42
N GLU A 10 -9.51 -12.67 -5.94
CA GLU A 10 -9.62 -14.11 -5.59
C GLU A 10 -8.30 -14.87 -5.83
N LEU A 11 -7.65 -14.62 -6.97
CA LEU A 11 -6.38 -15.26 -7.32
C LEU A 11 -5.28 -14.88 -6.33
N VAL A 12 -5.13 -13.59 -6.02
CA VAL A 12 -4.11 -13.13 -5.05
C VAL A 12 -4.37 -13.74 -3.67
N LEU A 13 -5.62 -13.84 -3.24
CA LEU A 13 -5.97 -14.47 -1.95
C LEU A 13 -5.65 -15.97 -1.95
N LYS A 14 -5.89 -16.66 -3.07
CA LYS A 14 -5.52 -18.07 -3.24
C LYS A 14 -4.00 -18.26 -3.14
N GLU A 15 -3.22 -17.45 -3.86
CA GLU A 15 -1.75 -17.52 -3.85
C GLU A 15 -1.18 -17.18 -2.47
N MET A 16 -1.75 -16.18 -1.80
CA MET A 16 -1.35 -15.80 -0.45
C MET A 16 -1.52 -16.94 0.55
N ASN A 17 -2.63 -17.70 0.44
CA ASN A 17 -2.84 -18.91 1.22
C ASN A 17 -1.91 -20.06 0.80
N HIS A 18 -1.66 -20.22 -0.50
CA HIS A 18 -0.80 -21.28 -1.04
C HIS A 18 0.66 -21.12 -0.57
N TYR A 19 1.21 -19.91 -0.71
CA TYR A 19 2.58 -19.58 -0.28
C TYR A 19 2.69 -19.22 1.21
N ARG A 20 1.56 -19.17 1.93
CA ARG A 20 1.49 -18.77 3.35
C ARG A 20 2.14 -17.41 3.60
N TRP A 21 1.92 -16.45 2.70
CA TRP A 21 2.42 -15.10 2.87
C TRP A 21 1.62 -14.35 3.92
N ASP A 22 2.33 -13.72 4.85
CA ASP A 22 1.73 -12.96 5.94
C ASP A 22 1.39 -11.52 5.56
N ILE A 23 2.13 -10.96 4.60
CA ILE A 23 2.06 -9.57 4.15
C ILE A 23 2.33 -9.54 2.64
N VAL A 24 1.44 -8.91 1.88
CA VAL A 24 1.65 -8.63 0.46
C VAL A 24 1.42 -7.15 0.20
N GLY A 25 2.43 -6.46 -0.31
CA GLY A 25 2.33 -5.07 -0.75
C GLY A 25 1.93 -4.97 -2.21
N PHE A 26 1.00 -4.08 -2.53
CA PHE A 26 0.59 -3.82 -3.91
C PHE A 26 0.68 -2.34 -4.25
N SER A 27 0.89 -2.10 -5.53
CA SER A 27 1.01 -0.77 -6.15
C SER A 27 0.05 -0.71 -7.33
N GLU A 28 -0.51 0.47 -7.60
CA GLU A 28 -1.47 0.71 -8.70
C GLU A 28 -2.78 -0.07 -8.56
N THR A 29 -3.36 -0.10 -7.35
CA THR A 29 -4.61 -0.85 -7.16
C THR A 29 -5.85 -0.20 -7.76
N HIS A 30 -5.79 1.08 -8.12
CA HIS A 30 -6.95 1.86 -8.56
C HIS A 30 -8.15 1.75 -7.59
N LEU A 31 -7.89 1.40 -6.32
CA LEU A 31 -8.90 1.29 -5.30
C LEU A 31 -9.16 2.70 -4.74
N PRO A 32 -10.44 3.14 -4.71
CA PRO A 32 -10.78 4.44 -4.19
C PRO A 32 -10.61 4.47 -2.67
N SER A 33 -10.19 5.63 -2.16
CA SER A 33 -10.14 5.97 -0.74
C SER A 33 -9.18 5.15 0.13
N ALA A 34 -8.76 5.76 1.24
CA ALA A 34 -8.06 5.06 2.30
C ALA A 34 -9.04 4.28 3.17
N GLY A 35 -8.67 3.07 3.58
CA GLY A 35 -9.54 2.26 4.43
C GLY A 35 -9.03 0.85 4.67
N ILE A 36 -9.75 0.14 5.54
CA ILE A 36 -9.49 -1.26 5.86
C ILE A 36 -10.75 -2.04 5.48
N GLU A 37 -10.63 -2.89 4.46
CA GLU A 37 -11.66 -3.82 4.06
C GLU A 37 -11.28 -5.22 4.55
N ARG A 38 -12.24 -5.96 5.10
CA ARG A 38 -12.03 -7.36 5.49
C ARG A 38 -12.56 -8.26 4.38
N ILE A 39 -11.69 -9.09 3.81
CA ILE A 39 -12.05 -10.04 2.77
C ILE A 39 -11.77 -11.43 3.35
N ASN A 40 -12.83 -12.13 3.75
CA ASN A 40 -12.75 -13.37 4.52
C ASN A 40 -11.92 -13.19 5.80
N ASP A 41 -10.83 -13.93 5.94
CA ASP A 41 -9.88 -13.86 7.05
C ASP A 41 -8.71 -12.89 6.81
N ILE A 42 -8.62 -12.28 5.63
CA ILE A 42 -7.52 -11.41 5.21
C ILE A 42 -7.98 -9.95 5.31
N ALA A 43 -7.07 -9.06 5.72
CA ALA A 43 -7.33 -7.63 5.79
C ALA A 43 -6.64 -6.90 4.63
N LEU A 44 -7.42 -6.13 3.88
CA LEU A 44 -6.97 -5.26 2.81
C LEU A 44 -6.90 -3.83 3.36
N ILE A 45 -5.69 -3.28 3.46
CA ILE A 45 -5.46 -1.89 3.85
C ILE A 45 -5.10 -1.10 2.60
N THR A 46 -5.87 -0.07 2.28
CA THR A 46 -5.65 0.77 1.08
C THR A 46 -5.35 2.20 1.45
N SER A 47 -4.55 2.84 0.59
CA SER A 47 -4.40 4.29 0.51
C SER A 47 -4.57 4.67 -0.95
N GLY A 48 -5.70 5.30 -1.27
CA GLY A 48 -6.11 5.65 -2.63
C GLY A 48 -6.67 7.07 -2.69
N ARG A 49 -6.87 7.58 -3.91
CA ARG A 49 -7.42 8.93 -4.11
C ARG A 49 -8.92 8.95 -3.76
N SER A 50 -9.38 10.07 -3.21
CA SER A 50 -10.79 10.34 -2.89
C SER A 50 -11.50 11.20 -3.95
N ASP A 51 -10.78 11.67 -4.98
CA ASP A 51 -11.26 12.62 -6.00
C ASP A 51 -12.01 11.96 -7.18
N GLY A 52 -12.38 10.68 -7.05
CA GLY A 52 -13.10 9.93 -8.09
C GLY A 52 -12.22 9.48 -9.27
N VAL A 53 -10.95 9.89 -9.34
CA VAL A 53 -10.01 9.47 -10.38
C VAL A 53 -9.44 8.10 -10.00
N HIS A 54 -9.79 7.06 -10.76
CA HIS A 54 -9.25 5.71 -10.60
C HIS A 54 -7.84 5.62 -11.18
N ARG A 55 -6.87 6.33 -10.59
CA ARG A 55 -5.44 6.26 -10.90
C ARG A 55 -4.65 6.28 -9.60
N GLN A 56 -3.52 5.55 -9.59
CA GLN A 56 -2.65 5.41 -8.41
C GLN A 56 -3.37 4.65 -7.27
N GLY A 57 -2.67 4.45 -6.15
CA GLY A 57 -3.15 3.63 -5.05
C GLY A 57 -2.09 2.61 -4.62
N VAL A 58 -1.94 2.48 -3.31
CA VAL A 58 -1.06 1.50 -2.67
C VAL A 58 -1.82 0.81 -1.54
N GLY A 59 -1.28 -0.31 -1.06
CA GLY A 59 -1.85 -0.97 0.09
C GLY A 59 -1.20 -2.31 0.41
N PHE A 60 -1.77 -2.94 1.42
CA PHE A 60 -1.32 -4.21 1.97
C PHE A 60 -2.47 -5.19 2.06
N LEU A 61 -2.20 -6.46 1.73
CA LEU A 61 -2.97 -7.60 2.20
C LEU A 61 -2.25 -8.20 3.40
N LEU A 62 -2.96 -8.37 4.51
CA LEU A 62 -2.45 -8.94 5.74
C LEU A 62 -3.18 -10.23 6.06
N SER A 63 -2.44 -11.28 6.41
CA SER A 63 -3.03 -12.50 6.95
C SER A 63 -3.79 -12.19 8.24
N LYS A 64 -4.69 -13.09 8.66
CA LYS A 64 -5.44 -12.96 9.92
C LYS A 64 -4.51 -12.70 11.11
N ARG A 65 -3.41 -13.45 11.17
CA ARG A 65 -2.38 -13.34 12.21
C ARG A 65 -1.70 -11.97 12.18
N THR A 66 -1.26 -11.52 11.01
CA THR A 66 -0.60 -10.22 10.90
C THR A 66 -1.54 -9.06 11.17
N LYS A 67 -2.82 -9.17 10.80
CA LYS A 67 -3.80 -8.16 11.16
C LYS A 67 -3.98 -8.04 12.68
N GLN A 68 -3.91 -9.15 13.42
CA GLN A 68 -3.98 -9.12 14.89
C GLN A 68 -2.75 -8.46 15.53
N SER A 69 -1.60 -8.45 14.85
CA SER A 69 -0.43 -7.73 15.32
C SER A 69 -0.36 -6.28 14.83
N LEU A 70 -1.33 -5.80 14.04
CA LEU A 70 -1.33 -4.41 13.55
C LEU A 70 -1.53 -3.42 14.71
N LEU A 71 -0.52 -2.58 14.94
CA LEU A 71 -0.54 -1.49 15.91
C LEU A 71 -1.10 -0.20 15.29
N ALA A 72 -0.74 0.08 14.04
CA ALA A 72 -1.20 1.26 13.34
C ALA A 72 -1.11 1.07 11.82
N ASP A 73 -1.99 1.74 11.09
CA ASP A 73 -1.87 2.00 9.66
C ASP A 73 -1.93 3.51 9.40
N HIS A 74 -1.06 3.96 8.50
CA HIS A 74 -0.90 5.37 8.16
C HIS A 74 -0.88 5.50 6.64
N PRO A 75 -2.03 5.80 6.01
CA PRO A 75 -2.06 6.26 4.63
C PRO A 75 -1.40 7.65 4.57
N VAL A 76 -0.22 7.73 3.94
CA VAL A 76 0.53 9.00 3.82
C VAL A 76 0.11 9.74 2.56
N SER A 77 -0.07 9.02 1.46
CA SER A 77 -0.58 9.55 0.18
C SER A 77 -1.10 8.40 -0.67
N GLU A 78 -1.63 8.70 -1.86
CA GLU A 78 -2.00 7.71 -2.87
C GLU A 78 -0.82 6.87 -3.39
N ARG A 79 0.41 7.16 -2.93
CA ARG A 79 1.65 6.50 -3.34
C ARG A 79 2.43 5.87 -2.19
N ILE A 80 2.10 6.22 -0.95
CA ILE A 80 2.83 5.81 0.25
C ILE A 80 1.82 5.39 1.30
N ILE A 81 1.99 4.18 1.81
CA ILE A 81 1.25 3.67 2.96
C ILE A 81 2.22 2.96 3.89
N THR A 82 1.95 3.07 5.19
CA THR A 82 2.76 2.44 6.21
C THR A 82 1.89 1.65 7.17
N ILE A 83 2.39 0.50 7.59
CA ILE A 83 1.84 -0.27 8.70
C ILE A 83 2.89 -0.44 9.80
N ARG A 84 2.46 -0.45 11.06
CA ARG A 84 3.26 -0.82 12.22
C ARG A 84 2.70 -2.09 12.82
N LEU A 85 3.55 -3.07 13.02
CA LEU A 85 3.22 -4.40 13.52
C LEU A 85 3.93 -4.63 14.86
N LYS A 86 3.24 -5.30 15.77
CA LYS A 86 3.78 -5.80 17.02
C LYS A 86 4.55 -7.09 16.75
N GLY A 87 5.86 -7.06 16.94
CA GLY A 87 6.67 -8.27 16.97
C GLY A 87 6.94 -8.71 18.41
N THR A 88 7.38 -9.95 18.58
CA THR A 88 7.74 -10.49 19.90
C THR A 88 9.02 -9.85 20.45
N ILE A 89 10.00 -9.59 19.57
CA ILE A 89 11.31 -9.02 19.95
C ILE A 89 11.30 -7.49 19.79
N ALA A 90 10.74 -7.00 18.69
CA ALA A 90 10.63 -5.58 18.41
C ALA A 90 9.41 -5.30 17.51
N ASN A 91 8.88 -4.09 17.60
CA ASN A 91 7.88 -3.61 16.66
C ASN A 91 8.51 -3.40 15.28
N MET A 92 7.79 -3.76 14.22
CA MET A 92 8.24 -3.62 12.85
C MET A 92 7.38 -2.58 12.13
N THR A 93 8.01 -1.69 11.38
CA THR A 93 7.32 -0.74 10.51
C THR A 93 7.64 -1.10 9.06
N ILE A 94 6.59 -1.26 8.25
CA ILE A 94 6.71 -1.61 6.83
C ILE A 94 6.10 -0.49 6.01
N ILE A 95 6.86 0.01 5.05
CA ILE A 95 6.50 1.12 4.18
C ILE A 95 6.36 0.58 2.76
N GLN A 96 5.18 0.73 2.17
CA GLN A 96 4.95 0.44 0.76
C GLN A 96 4.96 1.75 -0.03
N VAL A 97 5.83 1.81 -1.04
CA VAL A 97 6.00 2.98 -1.91
C VAL A 97 5.89 2.55 -3.37
N THR A 98 5.06 3.24 -4.15
CA THR A 98 5.08 3.11 -5.62
C THR A 98 5.95 4.21 -6.25
N PRO A 99 6.96 3.88 -7.08
CA PRO A 99 7.79 4.87 -7.79
C PRO A 99 7.02 5.62 -8.87
N GLN A 100 7.34 6.90 -9.10
CA GLN A 100 6.70 7.67 -10.18
C GLN A 100 7.13 7.08 -11.53
N THR A 101 6.26 6.27 -12.13
CA THR A 101 6.37 5.97 -13.55
C THR A 101 6.12 7.28 -14.27
N ARG A 102 7.19 7.81 -14.91
CA ARG A 102 7.14 9.06 -15.67
C ARG A 102 5.90 9.04 -16.55
N PRO A 103 5.11 10.14 -16.64
CA PRO A 103 4.02 10.18 -17.60
C PRO A 103 4.58 9.80 -18.97
N ARG A 104 3.90 8.88 -19.65
CA ARG A 104 4.18 8.49 -21.05
C ARG A 104 4.53 9.77 -21.80
N MET A 105 5.77 9.86 -22.29
CA MET A 105 6.32 11.10 -22.84
C MET A 105 5.43 11.66 -23.94
N ILE A 106 4.59 12.65 -23.61
CA ILE A 106 4.41 13.79 -24.49
C ILE A 106 5.66 14.62 -24.22
N LYS A 107 6.54 14.74 -25.24
CA LYS A 107 7.85 15.40 -25.14
C LYS A 107 7.74 16.69 -24.31
N LYS A 108 8.29 16.71 -23.09
CA LYS A 108 8.56 17.94 -22.34
C LYS A 108 10.06 18.21 -22.35
N PRO A 109 10.49 19.49 -22.48
CA PRO A 109 11.88 19.87 -22.63
C PRO A 109 12.71 19.54 -21.38
N LYS A 110 14.01 19.32 -21.60
CA LYS A 110 14.99 18.78 -20.65
C LYS A 110 15.32 19.81 -19.55
N ASN A 111 14.74 19.66 -18.36
CA ASN A 111 15.30 20.15 -17.09
C ASN A 111 14.43 19.74 -15.89
N SER A 112 14.50 18.50 -15.44
CA SER A 112 14.26 18.23 -14.01
C SER A 112 14.99 16.97 -13.55
N THR A 113 16.06 17.18 -12.80
CA THR A 113 16.70 16.20 -11.92
C THR A 113 15.86 16.13 -10.65
N ALA A 114 14.80 15.31 -10.65
CA ALA A 114 14.01 15.06 -9.46
C ALA A 114 14.80 14.13 -8.52
N ASN A 115 15.22 14.70 -7.40
CA ASN A 115 16.13 14.14 -6.42
C ASN A 115 15.42 13.04 -5.59
N SER A 116 16.01 11.85 -5.49
CA SER A 116 15.43 10.68 -4.79
C SER A 116 15.14 10.92 -3.30
N ASN A 117 15.74 11.96 -2.71
CA ASN A 117 15.59 12.31 -1.29
C ASN A 117 14.19 12.81 -0.91
N THR A 118 13.35 13.19 -1.87
CA THR A 118 12.05 13.83 -1.61
C THR A 118 10.98 12.88 -1.05
N LEU A 119 11.12 11.57 -1.27
CA LEU A 119 10.16 10.56 -0.79
C LEU A 119 10.33 10.25 0.70
N LEU A 120 11.57 10.27 1.21
CA LEU A 120 11.86 10.04 2.63
C LEU A 120 11.33 11.16 3.52
N THR A 121 11.26 12.40 3.00
CA THR A 121 10.69 13.55 3.71
C THR A 121 9.18 13.46 3.95
N GLN A 122 8.46 12.60 3.22
CA GLN A 122 7.01 12.43 3.38
C GLN A 122 6.63 11.40 4.45
N LEU A 123 7.60 10.61 4.95
CA LEU A 123 7.34 9.65 6.01
C LEU A 123 7.14 10.39 7.34
N PRO A 124 6.05 10.13 8.09
CA PRO A 124 5.84 10.81 9.36
C PRO A 124 6.97 10.48 10.35
N ARG A 125 7.64 11.51 10.87
CA ARG A 125 8.80 11.38 11.78
C ARG A 125 8.49 10.63 13.07
N LYS A 126 7.22 10.59 13.50
CA LYS A 126 6.76 9.84 14.70
C LYS A 126 6.75 8.32 14.53
N MET A 127 7.08 7.81 13.35
CA MET A 127 7.05 6.38 13.03
C MET A 127 8.20 5.57 13.66
N PHE A 128 9.28 6.23 14.09
CA PHE A 128 10.49 5.59 14.62
C PHE A 128 10.66 5.68 16.15
N CYS A 129 9.78 6.39 16.87
CA CYS A 129 9.84 6.36 18.34
C CYS A 129 9.14 5.12 18.91
N SER A 130 9.75 4.57 19.96
CA SER A 130 9.35 3.37 20.69
C SER A 130 7.96 3.50 21.28
#